data_AF-A0A3C1G263-F1
#
_entry.id   AF-A0A3C1G263-F1
#
_cell.length_a   1.000
_cell.length_b   1.000
_cell.length_c   1.000
_cell.angle_alpha   90.00
_cell.angle_beta   90.00
_cell.angle_gamma   90.00
#
_symmetry.space_group_name_H-M   'P 1'
#
loop_
_entity.id
_entity.type
_entity.pdbx_description
1 polymer ?
#
loop_
_entity_poly.entity_id
_entity_poly.type
_entity_poly.pdbx_seq_one_letter_code
_entity_poly.pdbx_strand_id
1 'polypeptide(L)'
;PRPERPEFIETLSKIIPYYTERHFVKPGITGWAQVRYPYGASVEDAIEKLRYDLYYIKNISPLLDIVIIIETMKVMLFGRGAR
;
A
#
# COMPACT_ATOMS: atom_id res chain seq x y z
N PRO A 1 2.10 2.25 -4.59
CA PRO A 1 1.75 0.83 -4.36
C PRO A 1 2.98 -0.08 -4.49
N ARG A 2 3.35 -0.86 -3.46
CA ARG A 2 4.47 -1.83 -3.58
C ARG A 2 4.10 -2.95 -4.57
N PRO A 3 5.03 -3.45 -5.39
CA PRO A 3 4.77 -4.62 -6.23
C PRO A 3 4.41 -5.85 -5.37
N GLU A 4 3.37 -6.58 -5.78
CA GLU A 4 3.02 -7.89 -5.23
C GLU A 4 3.68 -9.03 -6.03
N ARG A 5 3.72 -10.24 -5.45
CA ARG A 5 4.22 -11.40 -6.18
C ARG A 5 3.23 -11.76 -7.31
N PRO A 6 3.72 -12.09 -8.53
CA PRO A 6 2.86 -12.39 -9.68
C PRO A 6 1.79 -13.47 -9.42
N GLU A 7 2.15 -14.50 -8.66
CA GLU A 7 1.26 -15.60 -8.26
C GLU A 7 0.01 -15.12 -7.50
N PHE A 8 0.16 -14.09 -6.67
CA PHE A 8 -0.95 -13.50 -5.93
C PHE A 8 -1.75 -12.51 -6.78
N ILE A 9 -1.10 -11.82 -7.72
CA ILE A 9 -1.78 -10.84 -8.59
C ILE A 9 -2.87 -11.53 -9.41
N GLU A 10 -2.60 -12.71 -9.99
CA GLU A 10 -3.58 -13.39 -10.84
C GLU A 10 -4.80 -13.87 -10.05
N THR A 11 -4.58 -14.40 -8.85
CA THR A 11 -5.64 -14.86 -7.95
C THR A 11 -6.46 -13.69 -7.42
N LEU A 12 -5.80 -12.64 -6.93
CA LEU A 12 -6.46 -11.48 -6.34
C LEU A 12 -7.20 -10.63 -7.38
N SER A 13 -6.70 -10.54 -8.61
CA SER A 13 -7.39 -9.81 -9.69
C SER A 13 -8.67 -10.48 -10.15
N LYS A 14 -8.81 -11.81 -9.95
CA LYS A 14 -10.05 -12.56 -10.23
C LYS A 14 -11.09 -12.38 -9.12
N ILE A 15 -10.65 -12.13 -7.89
CA ILE A 15 -11.50 -12.06 -6.69
C ILE A 15 -11.89 -10.60 -6.37
N ILE A 16 -10.97 -9.67 -6.55
CA ILE A 16 -11.10 -8.27 -6.14
C ILE A 16 -11.29 -7.40 -7.39
N PRO A 17 -12.48 -6.79 -7.58
CA PRO A 17 -12.70 -5.83 -8.65
C PRO A 17 -11.72 -4.67 -8.55
N TYR A 18 -11.25 -4.16 -9.69
CA TYR A 18 -10.32 -3.02 -9.77
C TYR A 18 -8.95 -3.25 -9.13
N TYR A 19 -8.57 -4.49 -8.84
CA TYR A 19 -7.25 -4.79 -8.26
C TYR A 19 -6.10 -4.33 -9.15
N THR A 20 -6.28 -4.40 -10.48
CA THR A 20 -5.30 -3.95 -11.47
C THR A 20 -5.11 -2.43 -11.50
N GLU A 21 -6.07 -1.65 -10.96
CA GLU A 21 -5.99 -0.19 -10.93
C GLU A 21 -4.80 0.32 -10.10
N ARG A 22 -4.27 -0.51 -9.20
CA ARG A 22 -3.04 -0.20 -8.45
C ARG A 22 -1.80 -0.04 -9.33
N HIS A 23 -1.83 -0.49 -10.59
CA HIS A 23 -0.72 -0.37 -11.53
C HIS A 23 -0.70 0.96 -12.29
N PHE A 24 -1.73 1.80 -12.18
CA PHE A 24 -1.78 3.10 -12.88
C PHE A 24 -0.77 4.12 -12.33
N VAL A 25 -0.27 3.92 -11.11
CA VAL A 25 0.73 4.79 -10.49
C VAL A 25 1.99 3.99 -10.22
N LYS A 26 3.14 4.59 -10.55
CA LYS A 26 4.44 3.94 -10.34
C LYS A 26 4.60 3.50 -8.89
N PRO A 27 5.18 2.31 -8.65
CA PRO A 27 5.45 1.85 -7.30
C PRO A 27 6.43 2.80 -6.59
N GLY A 28 6.00 3.40 -5.49
CA GLY A 28 6.85 4.22 -4.62
C GLY A 28 7.72 3.37 -3.69
N ILE A 29 8.78 3.97 -3.15
CA ILE A 29 9.69 3.35 -2.16
C ILE A 29 8.92 3.03 -0.85
N THR A 30 7.96 3.89 -0.48
CA THR A 30 7.02 3.70 0.63
C THR A 30 5.59 4.00 0.16
N GLY A 31 4.60 3.37 0.80
CA GLY A 31 3.19 3.60 0.53
C GLY A 31 2.40 3.68 1.82
N TRP A 32 1.30 4.43 1.81
CA TRP A 32 0.39 4.59 2.95
C TRP A 32 -0.03 3.25 3.56
N ALA A 33 -0.26 2.23 2.71
CA ALA A 33 -0.56 0.87 3.15
C ALA A 33 0.59 0.18 3.92
N GLN A 34 1.86 0.46 3.60
CA GLN A 34 3.01 -0.14 4.29
C GLN A 34 3.22 0.44 5.70
N VAL A 35 2.79 1.68 5.94
CA VAL A 35 2.88 2.34 7.24
C VAL A 35 1.71 1.92 8.14
N ARG A 36 0.54 1.70 7.54
CA ARG A 36 -0.70 1.43 8.28
C ARG A 36 -0.99 -0.04 8.53
N TYR A 37 -0.41 -0.96 7.77
CA TYR A 37 -0.81 -2.37 7.82
C TYR A 37 0.40 -3.31 7.89
N PRO A 38 0.56 -4.11 8.98
CA PRO A 38 1.53 -5.20 9.01
C PRO A 38 1.11 -6.31 8.04
N TYR A 39 2.03 -7.18 7.66
CA TYR A 39 1.84 -8.18 6.60
C TYR A 39 0.64 -9.10 6.87
N GLY A 40 -0.49 -8.83 6.22
CA GLY A 40 -1.68 -9.66 6.26
C GLY A 40 -1.67 -10.68 5.11
N ALA A 41 -1.93 -11.95 5.41
CA ALA A 41 -1.91 -13.04 4.43
C ALA A 41 -3.29 -13.41 3.87
N SER A 42 -4.34 -12.67 4.23
CA SER A 42 -5.72 -12.95 3.81
C SER A 42 -6.16 -12.11 2.60
N VAL A 43 -7.26 -12.52 1.96
CA VAL A 43 -7.87 -11.79 0.84
C VAL A 43 -8.45 -10.46 1.34
N GLU A 44 -9.00 -10.46 2.54
CA GLU A 44 -9.54 -9.28 3.23
C GLU A 44 -8.45 -8.22 3.45
N ASP A 45 -7.25 -8.66 3.85
CA ASP A 45 -6.08 -7.78 3.98
C ASP A 45 -5.68 -7.16 2.64
N ALA A 46 -5.75 -7.93 1.56
CA ALA A 46 -5.46 -7.44 0.21
C ALA A 46 -6.50 -6.40 -0.26
N ILE A 47 -7.76 -6.55 0.12
CA ILE A 47 -8.83 -5.57 -0.14
C ILE A 47 -8.57 -4.29 0.64
N GLU A 48 -8.24 -4.38 1.93
CA GLU A 48 -7.99 -3.19 2.74
C GLU A 48 -6.74 -2.43 2.25
N LYS A 49 -5.68 -3.16 1.90
CA LYS A 49 -4.50 -2.60 1.24
C LYS A 49 -4.84 -1.90 -0.07
N LEU A 50 -5.67 -2.51 -0.92
CA LEU A 50 -6.12 -1.91 -2.18
C LEU A 50 -6.90 -0.62 -1.94
N ARG A 51 -7.75 -0.56 -0.90
CA ARG A 51 -8.49 0.67 -0.55
C ARG A 51 -7.56 1.81 -0.20
N TYR A 52 -6.50 1.54 0.56
CA TYR A 52 -5.48 2.55 0.90
C TYR A 52 -4.69 2.99 -0.34
N ASP A 53 -4.30 2.06 -1.21
CA ASP A 53 -3.62 2.37 -2.47
C ASP A 53 -4.51 3.24 -3.38
N LEU A 54 -5.79 2.89 -3.56
CA LEU A 54 -6.74 3.68 -4.37
C LEU A 54 -7.07 5.04 -3.76
N TYR A 55 -7.16 5.12 -2.42
CA TYR A 55 -7.35 6.41 -1.74
C TYR A 55 -6.17 7.35 -1.99
N TYR A 56 -4.94 6.81 -1.92
CA TYR A 56 -3.74 7.57 -2.25
C TYR A 56 -3.76 8.03 -3.71
N ILE A 57 -4.07 7.13 -4.66
CA ILE A 57 -4.15 7.47 -6.10
C ILE A 57 -5.19 8.56 -6.37
N LYS A 58 -6.34 8.51 -5.67
CA LYS A 58 -7.42 9.49 -5.84
C LYS A 58 -7.10 10.86 -5.22
N ASN A 59 -6.30 10.89 -4.16
CA ASN A 59 -6.01 12.10 -3.37
C ASN A 59 -4.53 12.49 -3.42
N ILE A 60 -3.84 12.19 -4.54
CA ILE A 60 -2.44 12.56 -4.75
C ILE A 60 -2.31 14.07 -4.52
N SER A 61 -1.61 14.43 -3.46
CA SER A 61 -1.36 15.81 -3.07
C SER A 61 0.00 15.91 -2.39
N PRO A 62 0.72 17.04 -2.57
CA PRO A 62 2.01 17.24 -1.91
C PRO A 62 1.95 17.15 -0.38
N LEU A 63 0.80 17.49 0.22
CA LEU A 63 0.57 17.37 1.66
C LEU A 63 0.54 15.91 2.11
N LEU A 64 -0.09 15.02 1.35
CA LEU A 64 -0.14 13.59 1.66
C LEU A 64 1.26 12.95 1.61
N ASP A 65 2.08 13.36 0.65
CA ASP A 65 3.47 12.91 0.54
C ASP A 65 4.32 13.37 1.73
N ILE A 66 4.14 14.62 2.21
CA ILE A 66 4.81 15.12 3.42
C ILE A 66 4.42 14.28 4.66
N VAL A 67 3.14 13.94 4.81
CA VAL A 67 2.68 13.09 5.93
C VAL A 67 3.32 11.71 5.85
N ILE A 68 3.38 11.09 4.66
CA ILE A 68 4.01 9.77 4.46
C ILE A 68 5.50 9.82 4.84
N ILE A 69 6.21 10.88 4.45
CA ILE A 69 7.63 11.06 4.78
C ILE A 69 7.82 11.17 6.31
N ILE A 70 6.99 11.97 6.99
CA ILE A 70 7.05 12.14 8.46
C ILE A 70 6.78 10.82 9.18
N GLU A 71 5.75 10.07 8.78
CA GLU A 71 5.44 8.77 9.39
C GLU A 71 6.53 7.73 9.10
N THR A 72 7.10 7.73 7.89
CA THR A 72 8.24 6.86 7.56
C THR A 72 9.44 7.17 8.47
N MET A 73 9.76 8.45 8.68
CA MET A 73 10.84 8.85 9.59
C MET A 73 10.56 8.41 11.03
N LYS A 74 9.33 8.54 11.52
CA LYS A 74 8.94 8.04 12.84
C LYS A 74 9.14 6.53 12.96
N VAL A 75 8.71 5.75 11.97
CA VAL A 75 8.89 4.28 12.00
C VAL A 75 10.37 3.90 12.04
N MET A 76 11.23 4.60 11.29
CA MET A 76 12.68 4.36 11.30
C MET A 76 13.31 4.75 12.64
N LEU A 77 12.91 5.89 13.23
CA LEU A 77 13.45 6.37 14.51
C LEU A 77 12.97 5.54 15.72
N PHE A 78 11.73 5.04 15.67
CA PHE A 78 11.11 4.28 16.77
C PHE A 78 11.15 2.75 16.56
N GLY A 79 11.79 2.26 15.50
CA GLY A 79 12.06 0.83 15.29
C GLY A 79 10.83 -0.08 15.18
N ARG A 80 9.61 0.47 15.02
CA ARG A 80 8.36 -0.32 15.03
C ARG A 80 8.14 -1.20 13.79
N GLY A 81 8.97 -1.06 12.76
CA GLY A 81 8.86 -1.83 11.51
C GLY A 81 9.62 -3.16 11.48
N ALA A 82 10.35 -3.50 12.54
CA ALA A 82 11.12 -4.74 12.66
C ALA A 82 10.48 -5.70 13.68
N ARG A 83 9.27 -6.18 13.40
CA ARG A 83 8.70 -7.38 14.02
C ARG A 83 7.88 -8.15 13.00
#